data_AF-A0AAE0T7C8-F1
#
_entry.id   AF-A0AAE0T7C8-F1
#
_cell.length_a   1.000
_cell.length_b   1.000
_cell.length_c   1.000
_cell.angle_alpha   90.00
_cell.angle_beta   90.00
_cell.angle_gamma   90.00
#
_symmetry.space_group_name_H-M   'P 1'
#
loop_
_entity.id
_entity.type
_entity.pdbx_description
1 polymer ?
#
loop_
_entity_poly.entity_id
_entity_poly.type
_entity_poly.pdbx_seq_one_letter_code
_entity_poly.pdbx_strand_id
1 'polypeptide(L)'
;MLYNKFQEPLTPLETYAINLKKYYHLSQSSLGVVDPLVKEDIRKKISGVEQVLRCHERSLKLTRWSSTSEQYKMHTESSNRKTVSAKVQVMKRLMAERTFLLQMMKKYARGQAVAVRLGRQLQKVNTAVQHHLKEYNLLEGSKMPYPDKLDLDSLKSLEVLASVPEELQRLLIDLYETKERCEEEIELIACDMRSTNCFYMKQQEAVLTSFERAESDVHRAVLLLEGLNIERCILHLRNMSSNVSIVNEVPLHFHKKLQLDLLSVEQEIPSILGNLVSDEYLLEQLDEEGSESMDSYPSSDKADDIEMDI
;
A
#
# COMPACT_ATOMS: atom_id res chain seq x y z
N MET A 1 -19.92 20.40 14.01
CA MET A 1 -19.71 21.77 13.50
C MET A 1 -18.22 22.04 13.26
N LEU A 2 -17.58 21.30 12.34
CA LEU A 2 -16.15 21.49 11.99
C LEU A 2 -15.97 21.95 10.52
N TYR A 3 -17.04 22.46 9.91
CA TYR A 3 -17.13 22.61 8.44
C TYR A 3 -16.40 23.83 7.86
N ASN A 4 -15.95 24.79 8.67
CA ASN A 4 -15.40 26.06 8.16
C ASN A 4 -13.87 26.20 8.20
N LYS A 5 -13.11 25.18 8.65
CA LYS A 5 -11.65 25.32 8.81
C LYS A 5 -10.81 25.26 7.52
N PHE A 6 -11.41 24.94 6.36
CA PHE A 6 -10.66 24.74 5.11
C PHE A 6 -10.90 25.78 4.03
N GLN A 7 -11.64 26.85 4.33
CA GLN A 7 -11.71 27.97 3.39
C GLN A 7 -10.53 28.90 3.65
N GLU A 8 -9.64 29.01 2.68
CA GLU A 8 -8.67 30.09 2.67
C GLU A 8 -9.42 31.42 2.82
N PRO A 9 -9.06 32.25 3.81
CA PRO A 9 -9.73 33.52 3.99
C PRO A 9 -9.54 34.37 2.74
N LEU A 10 -10.63 35.01 2.31
CA LEU A 10 -10.56 36.00 1.24
C LEU A 10 -9.70 37.17 1.70
N THR A 11 -8.81 37.62 0.84
CA THR A 11 -8.02 38.82 1.10
C THR A 11 -8.94 40.04 1.07
N PRO A 12 -8.59 41.15 1.77
CA PRO A 12 -9.38 42.37 1.73
C PRO A 12 -9.65 42.90 0.31
N LEU A 13 -8.71 42.70 -0.62
CA LEU A 13 -8.85 43.05 -2.04
C LEU A 13 -9.85 42.17 -2.77
N GLU A 14 -9.89 40.87 -2.49
CA GLU A 14 -10.88 39.95 -3.04
C GLU A 14 -12.28 40.25 -2.49
N THR A 15 -12.41 40.53 -1.18
CA THR A 15 -13.68 40.97 -0.58
C THR A 15 -14.16 42.28 -1.19
N TYR A 16 -13.25 43.22 -1.44
CA TYR A 16 -13.56 44.45 -2.15
C TYR A 16 -14.05 44.18 -3.58
N ALA A 17 -13.35 43.34 -4.35
CA ALA A 17 -13.74 42.97 -5.72
C ALA A 17 -15.13 42.31 -5.77
N ILE A 18 -15.47 41.43 -4.82
CA ILE A 18 -16.80 40.82 -4.71
C ILE A 18 -17.88 41.87 -4.49
N ASN A 19 -17.66 42.81 -3.55
CA ASN A 19 -18.60 43.89 -3.28
C ASN A 19 -18.76 44.81 -4.50
N LEU A 20 -17.67 45.04 -5.24
CA LEU A 20 -17.70 45.85 -6.45
C LEU A 20 -18.45 45.15 -7.59
N LYS A 21 -18.28 43.83 -7.75
CA LYS A 21 -19.09 43.01 -8.68
C LYS A 21 -20.57 43.10 -8.34
N LYS A 22 -20.92 43.00 -7.05
CA LYS A 22 -22.30 43.14 -6.56
C LYS A 22 -22.86 44.52 -6.86
N TYR A 23 -22.09 45.58 -6.66
CA TYR A 23 -22.47 46.94 -7.00
C TYR A 23 -22.80 47.07 -8.49
N TYR A 24 -21.91 46.63 -9.38
CA TYR A 24 -22.14 46.70 -10.83
C TYR A 24 -23.37 45.91 -11.28
N HIS A 25 -23.56 44.72 -10.75
CA HIS A 25 -24.73 43.90 -11.06
C HIS A 25 -26.04 44.61 -10.64
N LEU A 26 -26.08 45.19 -9.43
CA LEU A 26 -27.25 45.92 -8.94
C LEU A 26 -27.51 47.20 -9.75
N SER A 27 -26.46 47.95 -10.09
CA SER A 27 -26.56 49.15 -10.93
C SER A 27 -27.10 48.80 -12.32
N GLN A 28 -26.61 47.72 -12.93
CA GLN A 28 -27.11 47.26 -14.23
C GLN A 28 -28.56 46.79 -14.13
N SER A 29 -28.91 46.04 -13.09
CA SER A 29 -30.29 45.59 -12.85
C SER A 29 -31.25 46.76 -12.67
N SER A 30 -30.82 47.85 -12.01
CA SER A 30 -31.66 49.02 -11.76
C SER A 30 -32.09 49.78 -13.02
N LEU A 31 -31.34 49.66 -14.12
CA LEU A 31 -31.64 50.32 -15.39
C LEU A 31 -32.86 49.71 -16.11
N GLY A 32 -33.14 48.41 -15.89
CA GLY A 32 -34.22 47.69 -16.57
C GLY A 32 -35.54 47.60 -15.79
N VAL A 33 -35.59 48.09 -14.54
CA VAL A 33 -36.76 47.91 -13.67
C VAL A 33 -37.73 49.09 -13.82
N VAL A 34 -38.94 48.78 -14.29
CA VAL A 34 -40.04 49.75 -14.44
C VAL A 34 -40.83 49.93 -13.14
N ASP A 35 -40.94 48.87 -12.32
CA ASP A 35 -41.68 48.91 -11.05
C ASP A 35 -40.99 49.83 -10.02
N PRO A 36 -41.67 50.90 -9.55
CA PRO A 36 -41.13 51.84 -8.58
C PRO A 36 -40.74 51.21 -7.24
N LEU A 37 -41.46 50.19 -6.77
CA LEU A 37 -41.21 49.54 -5.48
C LEU A 37 -39.93 48.71 -5.54
N VAL A 38 -39.80 47.89 -6.59
CA VAL A 38 -38.59 47.08 -6.83
C VAL A 38 -37.37 47.98 -7.06
N LYS A 39 -37.55 49.09 -7.77
CA LYS A 39 -36.49 50.08 -8.01
C LYS A 39 -36.00 50.72 -6.71
N GLU A 40 -36.90 51.03 -5.79
CA GLU A 40 -36.54 51.58 -4.48
C GLU A 40 -35.76 50.58 -3.62
N ASP A 41 -36.16 49.31 -3.63
CA ASP A 41 -35.44 48.25 -2.92
C ASP A 41 -34.03 48.04 -3.48
N ILE A 42 -33.86 48.12 -4.80
CA ILE A 42 -32.53 48.07 -5.44
C ILE A 42 -31.70 49.29 -5.03
N ARG A 43 -32.28 50.50 -4.99
CA ARG A 43 -31.56 51.71 -4.54
C ARG A 43 -31.04 51.59 -3.11
N LYS A 44 -31.86 51.08 -2.18
CA LYS A 44 -31.43 50.81 -0.80
C LYS A 44 -30.28 49.82 -0.75
N LYS A 45 -30.33 48.74 -1.54
CA LYS A 45 -29.25 47.75 -1.65
C LYS A 45 -27.97 48.36 -2.22
N ILE A 46 -28.07 49.20 -3.27
CA ILE A 46 -26.92 49.90 -3.85
C ILE A 46 -26.28 50.80 -2.80
N SER A 47 -27.06 51.63 -2.09
CA SER A 47 -26.55 52.52 -1.05
C SER A 47 -25.82 51.78 0.06
N GLY A 48 -26.35 50.63 0.51
CA GLY A 48 -25.67 49.79 1.50
C GLY A 48 -24.33 49.24 1.00
N VAL A 49 -24.26 48.77 -0.25
CA VAL A 49 -23.01 48.29 -0.86
C VAL A 49 -22.02 49.45 -1.06
N GLU A 50 -22.48 50.62 -1.46
CA GLU A 50 -21.63 51.81 -1.61
C GLU A 50 -20.96 52.22 -0.30
N GLN A 51 -21.68 52.18 0.81
CA GLN A 51 -21.10 52.50 2.12
C GLN A 51 -19.97 51.52 2.47
N VAL A 52 -20.17 50.22 2.23
CA VAL A 52 -19.15 49.19 2.44
C VAL A 52 -17.94 49.43 1.53
N LEU A 53 -18.15 49.76 0.26
CA LEU A 53 -17.08 50.07 -0.68
C LEU A 53 -16.26 51.29 -0.24
N ARG A 54 -16.92 52.38 0.19
CA ARG A 54 -16.23 53.59 0.70
C ARG A 54 -15.39 53.31 1.94
N CYS A 55 -15.78 52.36 2.78
CA CYS A 55 -14.96 51.94 3.91
C CYS A 55 -13.70 51.21 3.44
N HIS A 56 -13.82 50.29 2.49
CA HIS A 56 -12.68 49.56 1.91
C HIS A 56 -11.73 50.48 1.13
N GLU A 57 -12.27 51.39 0.31
CA GLU A 57 -11.51 52.39 -0.46
C GLU A 57 -10.67 53.27 0.47
N ARG A 58 -11.21 53.70 1.61
CA ARG A 58 -10.48 54.48 2.63
C ARG A 58 -9.42 53.65 3.36
N SER A 59 -9.75 52.43 3.78
CA SER A 59 -8.80 51.59 4.55
C SER A 59 -7.64 51.11 3.69
N LEU A 60 -7.90 50.79 2.41
CA LEU A 60 -6.90 50.27 1.47
C LEU A 60 -6.25 51.36 0.62
N LYS A 61 -6.69 52.63 0.76
CA LYS A 61 -6.23 53.79 -0.03
C LYS A 61 -6.36 53.55 -1.54
N LEU A 62 -7.48 52.98 -1.96
CA LEU A 62 -7.75 52.64 -3.36
C LEU A 62 -8.70 53.64 -4.00
N THR A 63 -8.50 53.89 -5.29
CA THR A 63 -9.52 54.49 -6.14
C THR A 63 -10.48 53.40 -6.62
N ARG A 64 -11.73 53.77 -6.91
CA ARG A 64 -12.74 52.82 -7.39
C ARG A 64 -12.29 52.21 -8.71
N TRP A 65 -12.11 50.90 -8.75
CA TRP A 65 -11.76 50.20 -9.98
C TRP A 65 -12.92 50.28 -10.97
N SER A 66 -12.62 50.30 -12.27
CA SER A 66 -13.61 50.11 -13.34
C SER A 66 -13.87 48.62 -13.56
N SER A 67 -15.04 48.27 -14.13
CA SER A 67 -15.33 46.91 -14.58
C SER A 67 -14.35 46.40 -15.64
N THR A 68 -13.69 47.31 -16.36
CA THR A 68 -12.66 47.01 -17.36
C THR A 68 -11.25 46.93 -16.77
N SER A 69 -11.05 47.34 -15.50
CA SER A 69 -9.74 47.36 -14.86
C SER A 69 -9.16 45.96 -14.68
N GLU A 70 -7.88 45.82 -14.98
CA GLU A 70 -7.16 44.55 -14.82
C GLU A 70 -7.13 44.08 -13.37
N GLN A 71 -6.97 45.02 -12.42
CA GLN A 71 -6.97 44.72 -10.98
C GLN A 71 -8.31 44.12 -10.53
N TYR A 72 -9.43 44.67 -11.04
CA TYR A 72 -10.75 44.14 -10.74
C TYR A 72 -10.94 42.73 -11.29
N LYS A 73 -10.53 42.47 -12.54
CA LYS A 73 -10.62 41.15 -13.16
C LYS A 73 -9.81 40.12 -12.40
N MET A 74 -8.53 40.41 -12.14
CA MET A 74 -7.61 39.52 -11.43
C MET A 74 -8.15 39.11 -10.05
N HIS A 75 -8.61 40.07 -9.24
CA HIS A 75 -9.13 39.76 -7.90
C HIS A 75 -10.50 39.07 -7.95
N THR A 76 -11.35 39.39 -8.94
CA THR A 76 -12.62 38.70 -9.15
C THR A 76 -12.38 37.24 -9.52
N GLU A 77 -11.47 36.97 -10.46
CA GLU A 77 -11.08 35.62 -10.88
C GLU A 77 -10.44 34.82 -9.73
N SER A 78 -9.54 35.43 -8.96
CA SER A 78 -8.94 34.79 -7.78
C SER A 78 -10.01 34.40 -6.75
N SER A 79 -10.94 35.32 -6.45
CA SER A 79 -12.03 35.05 -5.50
C SER A 79 -13.00 33.98 -6.00
N ASN A 80 -13.30 33.97 -7.30
CA ASN A 80 -14.12 32.94 -7.94
C ASN A 80 -13.43 31.58 -7.84
N ARG A 81 -12.14 31.49 -8.18
CA ARG A 81 -11.35 30.25 -8.10
C ARG A 81 -11.35 29.67 -6.68
N LYS A 82 -11.17 30.51 -5.65
CA LYS A 82 -11.25 30.08 -4.23
C LYS A 82 -12.64 29.56 -3.88
N THR A 83 -13.69 30.26 -4.33
CA THR A 83 -15.08 29.87 -4.08
C THR A 83 -15.42 28.54 -4.75
N VAL A 84 -15.04 28.38 -6.02
CA VAL A 84 -15.18 27.15 -6.81
C VAL A 84 -14.44 26.00 -6.13
N SER A 85 -13.16 26.19 -5.80
CA SER A 85 -12.34 25.20 -5.10
C SER A 85 -13.00 24.77 -3.78
N ALA A 86 -13.45 25.72 -2.95
CA ALA A 86 -14.13 25.42 -1.69
C ALA A 86 -15.41 24.60 -1.89
N LYS A 87 -16.24 24.93 -2.89
CA LYS A 87 -17.45 24.17 -3.22
C LYS A 87 -17.11 22.75 -3.69
N VAL A 88 -16.08 22.60 -4.54
CA VAL A 88 -15.59 21.29 -5.00
C VAL A 88 -15.10 20.44 -3.84
N GLN A 89 -14.36 21.02 -2.89
CA GLN A 89 -13.90 20.29 -1.71
C GLN A 89 -15.06 19.78 -0.83
N VAL A 90 -16.10 20.60 -0.64
CA VAL A 90 -17.31 20.18 0.06
C VAL A 90 -18.01 19.03 -0.67
N MET A 91 -18.16 19.15 -2.00
CA MET A 91 -18.75 18.08 -2.81
C MET A 91 -17.94 16.77 -2.76
N LYS A 92 -16.61 16.85 -2.87
CA LYS A 92 -15.72 15.68 -2.73
C LYS A 92 -15.94 14.94 -1.41
N ARG A 93 -16.01 15.68 -0.30
CA ARG A 93 -16.26 15.09 1.03
C ARG A 93 -17.63 14.40 1.11
N LEU A 94 -18.67 15.06 0.61
CA LEU A 94 -20.03 14.48 0.61
C LEU A 94 -20.12 13.23 -0.28
N MET A 95 -19.38 13.21 -1.39
CA MET A 95 -19.29 12.03 -2.25
C MET A 95 -18.55 10.88 -1.56
N ALA A 96 -17.44 11.15 -0.87
CA ALA A 96 -16.75 10.14 -0.08
C ALA A 96 -17.66 9.56 1.02
N GLU A 97 -18.40 10.41 1.75
CA GLU A 97 -19.39 9.97 2.74
C GLU A 97 -20.49 9.12 2.10
N ARG A 98 -21.01 9.53 0.95
CA ARG A 98 -22.00 8.78 0.18
C ARG A 98 -21.47 7.39 -0.20
N THR A 99 -20.25 7.30 -0.70
CA THR A 99 -19.58 6.05 -1.09
C THR A 99 -19.40 5.13 0.11
N PHE A 100 -18.94 5.67 1.25
CA PHE A 100 -18.84 4.94 2.51
C PHE A 100 -20.19 4.36 2.95
N LEU A 101 -21.26 5.19 2.97
CA LEU A 101 -22.59 4.76 3.35
C LEU A 101 -23.13 3.64 2.44
N LEU A 102 -22.88 3.73 1.12
CA LEU A 102 -23.25 2.69 0.17
C LEU A 102 -22.50 1.37 0.42
N GLN A 103 -21.20 1.42 0.70
CA GLN A 103 -20.42 0.23 1.04
C GLN A 103 -20.90 -0.41 2.34
N MET A 104 -21.20 0.40 3.36
CA MET A 104 -21.77 -0.08 4.61
C MET A 104 -23.13 -0.73 4.39
N MET A 105 -24.03 -0.11 3.61
CA MET A 105 -25.33 -0.69 3.31
C MET A 105 -25.25 -2.05 2.61
N LYS A 106 -24.20 -2.33 1.82
CA LYS A 106 -24.00 -3.66 1.20
C LYS A 106 -23.72 -4.76 2.22
N LYS A 107 -23.12 -4.42 3.37
CA LYS A 107 -22.74 -5.39 4.41
C LYS A 107 -23.91 -5.80 5.32
N TYR A 108 -24.98 -5.01 5.38
CA TYR A 108 -26.14 -5.29 6.23
C TYR A 108 -27.32 -5.81 5.39
N ALA A 109 -28.02 -6.82 5.92
CA ALA A 109 -29.22 -7.35 5.27
C ALA A 109 -30.35 -6.28 5.22
N ARG A 110 -31.12 -6.29 4.14
CA ARG A 110 -32.27 -5.40 3.99
C ARG A 110 -33.28 -5.62 5.13
N GLY A 111 -33.78 -4.54 5.72
CA GLY A 111 -34.74 -4.57 6.82
C GLY A 111 -34.13 -4.51 8.23
N GLN A 112 -32.82 -4.70 8.37
CA GLN A 112 -32.16 -4.45 9.65
C GLN A 112 -32.24 -2.96 10.03
N ALA A 113 -32.44 -2.68 11.32
CA ALA A 113 -32.53 -1.31 11.82
C ALA A 113 -31.29 -0.47 11.48
N VAL A 114 -30.13 -1.09 11.34
CA VAL A 114 -28.88 -0.45 10.89
C VAL A 114 -28.97 -0.05 9.43
N ALA A 115 -29.41 -0.94 8.53
CA ALA A 115 -29.59 -0.64 7.11
C ALA A 115 -30.61 0.50 6.89
N VAL A 116 -31.70 0.52 7.67
CA VAL A 116 -32.70 1.61 7.63
C VAL A 116 -32.08 2.95 8.06
N ARG A 117 -31.26 2.96 9.12
CA ARG A 117 -30.55 4.17 9.59
C ARG A 117 -29.56 4.69 8.55
N LEU A 118 -28.77 3.79 7.96
CA LEU A 118 -27.83 4.13 6.89
C LEU A 118 -28.56 4.68 5.66
N GLY A 119 -29.70 4.10 5.28
CA GLY A 119 -30.53 4.61 4.17
C GLY A 119 -31.02 6.05 4.40
N ARG A 120 -31.45 6.38 5.62
CA ARG A 120 -31.85 7.76 5.98
C ARG A 120 -30.67 8.74 5.91
N GLN A 121 -29.49 8.33 6.37
CA GLN A 121 -28.28 9.15 6.25
C GLN A 121 -27.87 9.35 4.79
N LEU A 122 -27.92 8.29 3.98
CA LEU A 122 -27.63 8.35 2.55
C LEU A 122 -28.57 9.33 1.84
N GLN A 123 -29.86 9.35 2.19
CA GLN A 123 -30.81 10.32 1.63
C GLN A 123 -30.42 11.76 1.98
N LYS A 124 -30.03 12.03 3.24
CA LYS A 124 -29.56 13.37 3.67
C LYS A 124 -28.32 13.80 2.87
N VAL A 125 -27.35 12.91 2.72
CA VAL A 125 -26.12 13.18 1.94
C VAL A 125 -26.47 13.44 0.48
N ASN A 126 -27.36 12.65 -0.14
CA ASN A 126 -27.80 12.88 -1.52
C ASN A 126 -28.45 14.26 -1.70
N THR A 127 -29.32 14.68 -0.78
CA THR A 127 -29.92 16.03 -0.83
C THR A 127 -28.85 17.12 -0.68
N ALA A 128 -27.87 16.94 0.20
CA ALA A 128 -26.77 17.88 0.37
C ALA A 128 -25.88 17.98 -0.88
N VAL A 129 -25.54 16.83 -1.50
CA VAL A 129 -24.79 16.80 -2.77
C VAL A 129 -25.58 17.55 -3.86
N GLN A 130 -26.86 17.25 -4.03
CA GLN A 130 -27.70 17.93 -5.03
C GLN A 130 -27.79 19.45 -4.79
N HIS A 131 -27.89 19.86 -3.53
CA HIS A 131 -27.90 21.28 -3.17
C HIS A 131 -26.58 21.96 -3.57
N HIS A 132 -25.43 21.41 -3.17
CA HIS A 132 -24.13 21.99 -3.51
C HIS A 132 -23.79 21.92 -5.00
N LEU A 133 -24.30 20.91 -5.70
CA LEU A 133 -24.19 20.80 -7.15
C LEU A 133 -24.92 21.94 -7.86
N LYS A 134 -26.15 22.24 -7.42
CA LYS A 134 -26.92 23.39 -7.93
C LYS A 134 -26.19 24.69 -7.65
N GLU A 135 -25.69 24.89 -6.43
CA GLU A 135 -24.91 26.09 -6.10
C GLU A 135 -23.65 26.23 -6.96
N TYR A 136 -22.94 25.13 -7.22
CA TYR A 136 -21.76 25.13 -8.08
C TYR A 136 -22.11 25.53 -9.51
N ASN A 137 -23.16 24.93 -10.09
CA ASN A 137 -23.59 25.19 -11.46
C ASN A 137 -24.16 26.61 -11.66
N LEU A 138 -24.46 27.35 -10.57
CA LEU A 138 -24.83 28.76 -10.60
C LEU A 138 -23.61 29.70 -10.59
N LEU A 139 -22.40 29.21 -10.34
CA LEU A 139 -21.18 30.01 -10.36
C LEU A 139 -20.76 30.27 -11.82
N GLU A 140 -20.81 31.53 -12.24
CA GLU A 140 -20.34 31.94 -13.56
C GLU A 140 -18.80 31.84 -13.66
N GLY A 141 -18.29 31.18 -14.70
CA GLY A 141 -16.91 31.34 -15.16
C GLY A 141 -15.89 30.36 -14.60
N SER A 142 -16.19 29.05 -14.59
CA SER A 142 -15.21 28.00 -14.33
C SER A 142 -14.26 27.78 -15.52
N LYS A 143 -13.60 28.83 -16.02
CA LYS A 143 -12.50 28.62 -16.96
C LYS A 143 -11.27 28.16 -16.16
N MET A 144 -10.98 26.85 -16.24
CA MET A 144 -9.86 26.09 -15.62
C MET A 144 -10.01 25.67 -14.14
N PRO A 145 -9.47 24.52 -13.70
CA PRO A 145 -9.43 23.18 -14.32
C PRO A 145 -10.74 22.39 -14.09
N TYR A 146 -11.79 23.05 -13.61
CA TYR A 146 -13.06 22.40 -13.27
C TYR A 146 -14.06 22.53 -14.41
N PRO A 147 -14.94 21.53 -14.62
CA PRO A 147 -15.92 21.58 -15.69
C PRO A 147 -16.99 22.65 -15.41
N ASP A 148 -17.48 23.27 -16.48
CA ASP A 148 -18.52 24.32 -16.42
C ASP A 148 -19.85 23.80 -15.85
N LYS A 149 -20.12 22.51 -15.99
CA LYS A 149 -21.24 21.82 -15.38
C LYS A 149 -20.76 20.52 -14.76
N LEU A 150 -21.17 20.27 -13.52
CA LEU A 150 -20.96 19.00 -12.86
C LEU A 150 -22.26 18.22 -12.83
N ASP A 151 -22.16 16.95 -13.20
CA ASP A 151 -23.19 15.93 -12.99
C ASP A 151 -22.74 14.95 -11.90
N LEU A 152 -23.72 14.27 -11.28
CA LEU A 152 -23.47 13.26 -10.24
C LEU A 152 -22.56 12.12 -10.71
N ASP A 153 -22.62 11.76 -11.99
CA ASP A 153 -21.76 10.72 -12.56
C ASP A 153 -20.33 11.22 -12.80
N SER A 154 -20.15 12.49 -13.15
CA SER A 154 -18.83 13.13 -13.27
C SER A 154 -18.15 13.36 -11.91
N LEU A 155 -18.92 13.44 -10.83
CA LEU A 155 -18.39 13.53 -9.46
C LEU A 155 -17.76 12.21 -8.99
N LYS A 156 -18.19 11.06 -9.53
CA LYS A 156 -17.59 9.75 -9.22
C LYS A 156 -16.17 9.65 -9.77
N SER A 157 -15.90 10.21 -10.95
CA SER A 157 -14.53 10.23 -11.51
C SER A 157 -13.62 11.25 -10.84
N LEU A 158 -14.18 12.27 -10.18
CA LEU A 158 -13.42 13.23 -9.37
C LEU A 158 -12.82 12.61 -8.08
N GLU A 159 -13.28 11.42 -7.66
CA GLU A 159 -12.70 10.63 -6.57
C GLU A 159 -11.23 10.26 -6.83
N VAL A 160 -10.81 10.18 -8.09
CA VAL A 160 -9.42 9.79 -8.46
C VAL A 160 -8.41 10.95 -8.24
N LEU A 161 -8.88 12.20 -8.16
CA LEU A 161 -8.04 13.40 -8.00
C LEU A 161 -8.18 14.04 -6.61
N ALA A 162 -8.85 13.38 -5.67
CA ALA A 162 -8.99 13.85 -4.30
C ALA A 162 -8.02 13.08 -3.42
N SER A 163 -7.05 13.80 -2.85
CA SER A 163 -6.19 13.41 -1.73
C SER A 163 -6.53 12.03 -1.18
N VAL A 164 -5.69 11.04 -1.50
CA VAL A 164 -5.78 9.68 -0.96
C VAL A 164 -6.01 9.80 0.55
N PRO A 165 -7.08 9.23 1.11
CA PRO A 165 -7.34 9.23 2.55
C PRO A 165 -6.07 8.85 3.32
N GLU A 166 -5.80 9.52 4.44
CA GLU A 166 -4.55 9.33 5.20
C GLU A 166 -4.35 7.86 5.59
N GLU A 167 -5.45 7.14 5.85
CA GLU A 167 -5.45 5.71 6.12
C GLU A 167 -4.97 4.87 4.91
N LEU A 168 -5.33 5.28 3.69
CA LEU A 168 -4.85 4.63 2.47
C LEU A 168 -3.41 5.03 2.13
N GLN A 169 -2.97 6.23 2.51
CA GLN A 169 -1.56 6.62 2.39
C GLN A 169 -0.69 5.79 3.32
N ARG A 170 -1.09 5.62 4.58
CA ARG A 170 -0.40 4.75 5.54
C ARG A 170 -0.40 3.30 5.08
N LEU A 171 -1.54 2.79 4.63
CA LEU A 171 -1.60 1.43 4.07
C LEU A 171 -0.69 1.25 2.86
N LEU A 172 -0.58 2.26 1.98
CA LEU A 172 0.31 2.19 0.82
C LEU A 172 1.78 2.21 1.23
N ILE A 173 2.14 2.99 2.26
CA ILE A 173 3.47 2.99 2.86
C ILE A 173 3.77 1.62 3.46
N ASP A 174 2.86 1.07 4.27
CA ASP A 174 3.02 -0.24 4.90
C ASP A 174 3.21 -1.35 3.85
N LEU A 175 2.42 -1.31 2.77
CA LEU A 175 2.54 -2.26 1.66
C LEU A 175 3.86 -2.11 0.89
N TYR A 176 4.32 -0.88 0.70
CA TYR A 176 5.60 -0.60 0.05
C TYR A 176 6.78 -1.10 0.90
N GLU A 177 6.79 -0.77 2.21
CA GLU A 177 7.82 -1.25 3.14
C GLU A 177 7.81 -2.78 3.26
N THR A 178 6.62 -3.40 3.29
CA THR A 178 6.49 -4.87 3.30
C THR A 178 7.09 -5.48 2.03
N LYS A 179 6.84 -4.87 0.87
CA LYS A 179 7.43 -5.31 -0.40
C LYS A 179 8.95 -5.23 -0.37
N GLU A 180 9.52 -4.10 0.06
CA GLU A 180 10.98 -3.94 0.16
C GLU A 180 11.60 -4.97 1.10
N ARG A 181 11.01 -5.21 2.28
CA ARG A 181 11.49 -6.25 3.21
C ARG A 181 11.42 -7.66 2.62
N CYS A 182 10.36 -7.98 1.87
CA CYS A 182 10.28 -9.26 1.19
C CYS A 182 11.36 -9.40 0.10
N GLU A 183 11.67 -8.32 -0.62
CA GLU A 183 12.75 -8.32 -1.62
C GLU A 183 14.13 -8.52 -0.96
N GLU A 184 14.40 -7.84 0.17
CA GLU A 184 15.61 -8.03 0.98
C GLU A 184 15.73 -9.47 1.52
N GLU A 185 14.64 -10.04 2.06
CA GLU A 185 14.63 -11.40 2.60
C GLU A 185 14.88 -12.45 1.51
N ILE A 186 14.29 -12.26 0.32
CA ILE A 186 14.57 -13.12 -0.84
C ILE A 186 16.06 -13.07 -1.21
N GLU A 187 16.68 -11.89 -1.19
CA GLU A 187 18.11 -11.74 -1.50
C GLU A 187 19.00 -12.40 -0.44
N LEU A 188 18.66 -12.26 0.85
CA LEU A 188 19.38 -12.92 1.95
C LEU A 188 19.29 -14.44 1.83
N ILE A 189 18.09 -15.00 1.62
CA ILE A 189 17.89 -16.43 1.41
C ILE A 189 18.69 -16.91 0.20
N ALA A 190 18.68 -16.15 -0.92
CA ALA A 190 19.47 -16.47 -2.09
C ALA A 190 20.98 -16.47 -1.80
N CYS A 191 21.47 -15.58 -0.93
CA CYS A 191 22.86 -15.55 -0.47
C CYS A 191 23.20 -16.78 0.37
N ASP A 192 22.35 -17.14 1.32
CA ASP A 192 22.54 -18.30 2.19
C ASP A 192 22.50 -19.61 1.40
N MET A 193 21.59 -19.73 0.44
CA MET A 193 21.53 -20.88 -0.48
C MET A 193 22.81 -21.00 -1.31
N ARG A 194 23.35 -19.90 -1.84
CA ARG A 194 24.63 -19.90 -2.57
C ARG A 194 25.80 -20.32 -1.68
N SER A 195 25.85 -19.80 -0.46
CA SER A 195 26.89 -20.13 0.52
C SER A 195 26.85 -21.61 0.90
N THR A 196 25.66 -22.14 1.14
CA THR A 196 25.43 -23.56 1.45
C THR A 196 25.81 -24.46 0.28
N ASN A 197 25.44 -24.08 -0.94
CA ASN A 197 25.86 -24.81 -2.14
C ASN A 197 27.39 -24.81 -2.31
N CYS A 198 28.04 -23.66 -2.09
CA CYS A 198 29.50 -23.57 -2.13
C CYS A 198 30.17 -24.48 -1.09
N PHE A 199 29.60 -24.57 0.11
CA PHE A 199 30.07 -25.50 1.15
C PHE A 199 30.01 -26.96 0.68
N TYR A 200 28.87 -27.42 0.16
CA TYR A 200 28.73 -28.80 -0.31
C TYR A 200 29.63 -29.11 -1.52
N MET A 201 29.83 -28.15 -2.43
CA MET A 201 30.76 -28.31 -3.56
C MET A 201 32.21 -28.50 -3.08
N LYS A 202 32.64 -27.73 -2.06
CA LYS A 202 33.96 -27.91 -1.44
C LYS A 202 34.08 -29.25 -0.73
N GLN A 203 33.03 -29.69 -0.04
CA GLN A 203 33.01 -31.01 0.61
C GLN A 203 33.11 -32.13 -0.43
N GLN A 204 32.37 -32.00 -1.54
CA GLN A 204 32.42 -32.93 -2.67
C GLN A 204 33.83 -33.04 -3.29
N GLU A 205 34.52 -31.90 -3.48
CA GLU A 205 35.91 -31.87 -3.96
C GLU A 205 36.88 -32.54 -2.98
N ALA A 206 36.70 -32.32 -1.68
CA ALA A 206 37.50 -32.95 -0.64
C ALA A 206 37.31 -34.48 -0.60
N VAL A 207 36.08 -34.96 -0.74
CA VAL A 207 35.77 -36.39 -0.82
C VAL A 207 36.40 -37.02 -2.06
N LEU A 208 36.33 -36.38 -3.23
CA LEU A 208 37.03 -36.88 -4.43
C LEU A 208 38.53 -36.98 -4.24
N THR A 209 39.13 -35.92 -3.70
CA THR A 209 40.57 -35.88 -3.46
C THR A 209 41.00 -36.99 -2.49
N SER A 210 40.15 -37.29 -1.50
CA SER A 210 40.38 -38.38 -0.54
C SER A 210 40.18 -39.75 -1.19
N PHE A 211 39.18 -39.87 -2.06
CA PHE A 211 38.88 -41.10 -2.79
C PHE A 211 40.03 -41.49 -3.73
N GLU A 212 40.59 -40.52 -4.47
CA GLU A 212 41.75 -40.74 -5.36
C GLU A 212 43.01 -41.17 -4.59
N ARG A 213 43.11 -40.82 -3.30
CA ARG A 213 44.23 -41.19 -2.42
C ARG A 213 43.98 -42.47 -1.61
N ALA A 214 42.76 -42.98 -1.59
CA ALA A 214 42.41 -44.14 -0.79
C ALA A 214 43.04 -45.41 -1.38
N GLU A 215 43.82 -46.12 -0.57
CA GLU A 215 44.46 -47.39 -0.95
C GLU A 215 43.58 -48.61 -0.66
N SER A 216 42.62 -48.48 0.27
CA SER A 216 41.72 -49.57 0.68
C SER A 216 40.35 -49.44 0.03
N ASP A 217 39.82 -50.56 -0.49
CA ASP A 217 38.50 -50.61 -1.12
C ASP A 217 37.35 -50.36 -0.15
N VAL A 218 37.52 -50.73 1.13
CA VAL A 218 36.54 -50.42 2.18
C VAL A 218 36.47 -48.91 2.41
N HIS A 219 37.62 -48.22 2.46
CA HIS A 219 37.66 -46.77 2.60
C HIS A 219 37.06 -46.06 1.38
N ARG A 220 37.31 -46.58 0.18
CA ARG A 220 36.69 -46.10 -1.07
C ARG A 220 35.17 -46.24 -1.03
N ALA A 221 34.63 -47.36 -0.57
CA ALA A 221 33.19 -47.58 -0.45
C ALA A 221 32.52 -46.58 0.52
N VAL A 222 33.14 -46.30 1.66
CA VAL A 222 32.64 -45.30 2.63
C VAL A 222 32.62 -43.89 2.00
N LEU A 223 33.72 -43.50 1.34
CA LEU A 223 33.81 -42.20 0.66
C LEU A 223 32.79 -42.05 -0.49
N LEU A 224 32.45 -43.14 -1.19
CA LEU A 224 31.39 -43.14 -2.21
C LEU A 224 30.02 -42.86 -1.59
N LEU A 225 29.68 -43.51 -0.47
CA LEU A 225 28.42 -43.26 0.22
C LEU A 225 28.34 -41.81 0.72
N GLU A 226 29.43 -41.28 1.25
CA GLU A 226 29.50 -39.86 1.65
C GLU A 226 29.31 -38.93 0.44
N GLY A 227 29.98 -39.21 -0.68
CA GLY A 227 29.84 -38.46 -1.93
C GLY A 227 28.40 -38.46 -2.48
N LEU A 228 27.72 -39.59 -2.44
CA LEU A 228 26.32 -39.71 -2.86
C LEU A 228 25.36 -38.91 -1.95
N ASN A 229 25.61 -38.89 -0.64
CA ASN A 229 24.83 -38.08 0.29
C ASN A 229 25.01 -36.57 0.00
N ILE A 230 26.24 -36.13 -0.28
CA ILE A 230 26.52 -34.73 -0.65
C ILE A 230 25.83 -34.38 -1.97
N GLU A 231 25.90 -35.26 -2.98
CA GLU A 231 25.21 -35.06 -4.27
C GLU A 231 23.70 -34.93 -4.09
N ARG A 232 23.09 -35.75 -3.21
CA ARG A 232 21.67 -35.64 -2.87
C ARG A 232 21.33 -34.29 -2.24
N CYS A 233 22.16 -33.77 -1.34
CA CYS A 233 21.99 -32.44 -0.75
C CYS A 233 22.08 -31.32 -1.79
N ILE A 234 23.04 -31.39 -2.71
CA ILE A 234 23.20 -30.44 -3.83
C ILE A 234 21.96 -30.47 -4.73
N LEU A 235 21.46 -31.65 -5.10
CA LEU A 235 20.25 -31.80 -5.92
C LEU A 235 19.02 -31.24 -5.22
N HIS A 236 18.90 -31.43 -3.91
CA HIS A 236 17.80 -30.87 -3.12
C HIS A 236 17.84 -29.34 -3.11
N LEU A 237 19.01 -28.74 -2.87
CA LEU A 237 19.19 -27.29 -2.94
C LEU A 237 18.88 -26.74 -4.34
N ARG A 238 19.26 -27.48 -5.39
CA ARG A 238 18.97 -27.11 -6.78
C ARG A 238 17.46 -27.09 -7.05
N ASN A 239 16.74 -28.11 -6.62
CA ASN A 239 15.28 -28.19 -6.76
C ASN A 239 14.56 -27.09 -5.97
N MET A 240 15.09 -26.69 -4.81
CA MET A 240 14.57 -25.53 -4.09
C MET A 240 14.87 -24.22 -4.83
N SER A 241 16.06 -24.07 -5.41
CA SER A 241 16.46 -22.85 -6.13
C SER A 241 15.70 -22.64 -7.45
N SER A 242 15.31 -23.71 -8.15
CA SER A 242 14.50 -23.61 -9.38
C SER A 242 13.10 -23.06 -9.13
N ASN A 243 12.56 -23.22 -7.93
CA ASN A 243 11.26 -22.67 -7.54
C ASN A 243 11.33 -21.18 -7.18
N VAL A 244 12.54 -20.62 -6.98
CA VAL A 244 12.78 -19.22 -6.58
C VAL A 244 13.29 -18.36 -7.76
N SER A 245 13.27 -18.88 -9.00
CA SER A 245 13.80 -18.18 -10.20
C SER A 245 15.29 -17.77 -10.09
N ILE A 246 16.08 -18.44 -9.26
CA ILE A 246 17.54 -18.22 -9.20
C ILE A 246 18.18 -19.18 -10.21
N VAL A 247 18.34 -18.74 -11.45
CA VAL A 247 19.04 -19.50 -12.49
C VAL A 247 20.55 -19.32 -12.28
N ASN A 248 21.21 -20.30 -11.69
CA ASN A 248 22.65 -20.49 -11.83
C ASN A 248 22.91 -21.90 -12.33
N GLU A 249 23.41 -22.01 -13.56
CA GLU A 249 23.83 -23.27 -14.16
C GLU A 249 25.13 -23.75 -13.50
N VAL A 250 25.02 -24.71 -12.58
CA VAL A 250 26.19 -25.46 -12.09
C VAL A 250 26.34 -26.75 -12.91
N PRO A 251 27.49 -27.00 -13.56
CA PRO A 251 27.74 -28.21 -14.32
C PRO A 251 27.79 -29.44 -13.41
N LEU A 252 26.99 -30.48 -13.72
CA LEU A 252 27.10 -31.81 -13.12
C LEU A 252 28.34 -32.55 -13.67
N HIS A 253 29.54 -32.19 -13.21
CA HIS A 253 30.76 -32.93 -13.56
C HIS A 253 30.88 -34.28 -12.82
N PHE A 254 30.28 -34.38 -11.63
CA PHE A 254 30.39 -35.55 -10.76
C PHE A 254 29.71 -36.81 -11.33
N HIS A 255 28.50 -36.64 -11.87
CA HIS A 255 27.67 -37.74 -12.36
C HIS A 255 28.31 -38.50 -13.54
N LYS A 256 29.03 -37.81 -14.42
CA LYS A 256 29.72 -38.43 -15.55
C LYS A 256 30.97 -39.21 -15.15
N LYS A 257 31.73 -38.74 -14.16
CA LYS A 257 32.94 -39.43 -13.67
C LYS A 257 32.54 -40.65 -12.81
N LEU A 258 31.53 -40.50 -11.95
CA LEU A 258 30.98 -41.61 -11.16
C LEU A 258 30.33 -42.69 -12.02
N GLN A 259 29.57 -42.37 -13.07
CA GLN A 259 29.01 -43.42 -13.95
C GLN A 259 30.07 -44.27 -14.65
N LEU A 260 31.23 -43.68 -14.96
CA LEU A 260 32.36 -44.41 -15.57
C LEU A 260 33.08 -45.30 -14.54
N ASP A 261 33.22 -44.83 -13.29
CA ASP A 261 33.88 -45.59 -12.23
C ASP A 261 32.96 -46.65 -11.58
N LEU A 262 31.65 -46.39 -11.45
CA LEU A 262 30.64 -47.35 -10.97
C LEU A 262 30.52 -48.58 -11.90
N LEU A 263 30.61 -48.39 -13.22
CA LEU A 263 30.64 -49.53 -14.16
C LEU A 263 31.88 -50.41 -13.97
N SER A 264 32.95 -49.88 -13.38
CA SER A 264 34.16 -50.63 -13.06
C SER A 264 34.10 -51.27 -11.66
N VAL A 265 33.33 -50.70 -10.73
CA VAL A 265 33.24 -51.11 -9.32
C VAL A 265 32.01 -52.01 -9.04
N GLU A 266 30.94 -51.97 -9.86
CA GLU A 266 29.76 -52.84 -9.77
C GLU A 266 30.08 -54.35 -9.89
N GLN A 267 31.24 -54.71 -10.43
CA GLN A 267 31.72 -56.10 -10.43
C GLN A 267 32.27 -56.57 -9.07
N GLU A 268 32.57 -55.65 -8.15
CA GLU A 268 33.22 -55.92 -6.85
C GLU A 268 32.35 -55.53 -5.63
N ILE A 269 31.33 -54.67 -5.81
CA ILE A 269 30.45 -54.22 -4.72
C ILE A 269 29.72 -55.36 -3.97
N PRO A 270 29.19 -56.41 -4.63
CA PRO A 270 28.51 -57.49 -3.92
C PRO A 270 29.43 -58.30 -2.99
N SER A 271 30.73 -58.39 -3.30
CA SER A 271 31.69 -59.13 -2.45
C SER A 271 32.16 -58.28 -1.27
N ILE A 272 32.34 -56.98 -1.45
CA ILE A 272 32.76 -56.05 -0.38
C ILE A 272 31.61 -55.84 0.63
N LEU A 273 30.38 -55.64 0.16
CA LEU A 273 29.20 -55.55 1.05
C LEU A 273 28.89 -56.89 1.73
N GLY A 274 29.13 -58.03 1.07
CA GLY A 274 29.01 -59.35 1.69
C GLY A 274 30.02 -59.60 2.81
N ASN A 275 31.23 -59.03 2.71
CA ASN A 275 32.26 -59.14 3.73
C ASN A 275 32.03 -58.19 4.91
N LEU A 276 31.54 -56.96 4.66
CA LEU A 276 31.22 -55.99 5.74
C LEU A 276 30.04 -56.45 6.61
N VAL A 277 29.03 -57.09 6.01
CA VAL A 277 27.91 -57.69 6.76
C VAL A 277 28.35 -58.92 7.56
N SER A 278 29.42 -59.60 7.15
CA SER A 278 29.96 -60.76 7.87
C SER A 278 30.80 -60.35 9.09
N ASP A 279 31.45 -59.19 9.06
CA ASP A 279 32.22 -58.66 10.20
C ASP A 279 31.32 -57.97 11.25
N GLU A 280 30.18 -57.40 10.86
CA GLU A 280 29.18 -56.82 11.78
C GLU A 280 28.50 -57.91 12.64
N TYR A 281 28.33 -59.13 12.10
CA TYR A 281 27.83 -60.30 12.85
C TYR A 281 28.83 -60.88 13.86
N LEU A 282 30.13 -60.54 13.76
CA LEU A 282 31.15 -60.95 14.72
C LEU A 282 31.29 -59.98 15.90
N LEU A 283 30.87 -58.72 15.74
CA LEU A 283 30.85 -57.72 16.81
C LEU A 283 29.59 -57.82 17.69
N GLU A 284 28.45 -58.26 17.15
CA GLU A 284 27.23 -58.51 17.95
C GLU A 284 27.35 -59.72 18.90
N GLN A 285 28.37 -60.58 18.76
CA GLN A 285 28.61 -61.69 19.70
C GLN A 285 29.53 -61.36 20.89
N LEU A 286 30.09 -60.13 20.95
CA LEU A 286 30.99 -59.73 22.04
C LEU A 286 30.35 -58.79 23.09
N ASP A 287 29.16 -58.25 22.83
CA ASP A 287 28.51 -57.28 23.73
C ASP A 287 27.34 -57.85 24.57
N GLU A 288 27.05 -59.16 24.51
CA GLU A 288 25.99 -59.79 25.35
C GLU A 288 26.44 -60.19 26.78
N GLU A 289 27.72 -60.08 27.14
CA GLU A 289 28.20 -60.34 28.51
C GLU A 289 28.59 -59.04 29.24
N GLY A 290 27.62 -58.16 29.47
CA GLY A 290 27.88 -56.88 30.14
C GLY A 290 26.65 -56.18 30.71
N SER A 291 25.67 -56.94 31.19
CA SER A 291 24.53 -56.37 31.93
C SER A 291 24.90 -56.14 33.40
N GLU A 292 25.25 -54.90 33.75
CA GLU A 292 25.08 -54.42 35.13
C GLU A 292 24.26 -53.13 35.16
N SER A 293 23.12 -53.28 35.85
CA SER A 293 22.14 -52.29 36.23
C SER A 293 22.73 -51.12 37.00
N MET A 294 22.27 -49.89 36.73
CA MET A 294 22.18 -48.88 37.78
C MET A 294 21.15 -47.78 37.45
N ASP A 295 19.97 -47.93 38.06
CA ASP A 295 19.27 -46.92 38.85
C ASP A 295 19.11 -45.48 38.32
N SER A 296 17.91 -45.24 37.80
CA SER A 296 16.85 -44.42 38.41
C SER A 296 17.07 -42.93 38.78
N TYR A 297 16.10 -42.13 38.29
CA TYR A 297 15.51 -40.87 38.80
C TYR A 297 16.18 -39.52 38.45
N PRO A 298 15.45 -38.37 38.54
CA PRO A 298 14.00 -38.16 38.40
C PRO A 298 13.62 -37.01 37.45
N SER A 299 12.35 -37.04 37.03
CA SER A 299 11.59 -35.93 36.44
C SER A 299 11.56 -34.71 37.37
N SER A 300 11.81 -33.51 36.83
CA SER A 300 11.44 -32.25 37.47
C SER A 300 10.61 -31.40 36.52
N ASP A 301 9.30 -31.54 36.67
CA ASP A 301 8.32 -30.50 36.37
C ASP A 301 8.63 -29.26 37.21
N LYS A 302 8.79 -28.10 36.56
CA LYS A 302 8.38 -26.81 37.12
C LYS A 302 7.83 -25.92 36.02
N ALA A 303 6.51 -25.75 36.06
CA ALA A 303 5.79 -24.64 35.47
C ALA A 303 6.08 -23.39 36.32
N ASP A 304 6.48 -22.30 35.66
CA ASP A 304 6.47 -20.97 36.25
C ASP A 304 5.34 -20.18 35.59
N ASP A 305 4.28 -19.99 36.36
CA ASP A 305 3.24 -18.98 36.17
C ASP A 305 3.86 -17.59 36.35
N ILE A 306 3.70 -16.71 35.36
CA ILE A 306 3.93 -15.27 35.52
C ILE A 306 2.56 -14.60 35.40
N GLU A 307 1.90 -14.46 36.55
CA GLU A 307 0.99 -13.35 36.80
C GLU A 307 1.83 -12.12 37.14
N MET A 308 1.58 -10.99 36.47
CA MET A 308 1.71 -9.71 37.15
C MET A 308 0.69 -8.70 36.64
N ASP A 309 -0.05 -8.22 37.64
CA ASP A 309 -1.18 -7.32 37.66
C ASP A 309 -0.94 -5.88 37.16
N ILE A 310 -2.06 -5.30 36.69
CA ILE A 310 -2.59 -3.93 36.87
C ILE A 310 -1.72 -2.73 36.46
#